data_AF-A0A4Y7QG43-F1
#
_entry.id   AF-A0A4Y7QG43-F1
#
_cell.length_a   1.000
_cell.length_b   1.000
_cell.length_c   1.000
_cell.angle_alpha   90.00
_cell.angle_beta   90.00
_cell.angle_gamma   90.00
#
_symmetry.space_group_name_H-M   'P 1'
#
loop_
_entity.id
_entity.type
_entity.pdbx_description
1 polymer ?
#
loop_
_entity_poly.entity_id
_entity_poly.type
_entity_poly.pdbx_seq_one_letter_code
_entity_poly.pdbx_strand_id
1 'polypeptide(L)'
;MSTSTLSIHNAAMNNQLSLLRALVEENPDLVNALDSDGRTPLHWAASSGSKDIVIYLIDHKAEIDKQDSSGWTPLHISCKPFNLSLYPKQKC
;
A
#
# COMPACT_ATOMS: atom_id res chain seq x y z
N MET A 1 -10.13 -19.91 -3.73
CA MET A 1 -9.05 -19.83 -4.75
C MET A 1 -8.09 -18.75 -4.30
N SER A 2 -6.99 -19.16 -3.69
CA SER A 2 -5.97 -18.26 -3.14
C SER A 2 -5.07 -17.82 -4.29
N THR A 3 -5.25 -16.61 -4.80
CA THR A 3 -4.39 -16.01 -5.83
C THR A 3 -3.04 -15.64 -5.21
N SER A 4 -2.20 -16.66 -4.99
CA SER A 4 -0.88 -16.53 -4.36
C SER A 4 0.15 -15.75 -5.20
N THR A 5 -0.19 -15.28 -6.40
CA THR A 5 0.78 -14.71 -7.36
C THR A 5 0.33 -13.44 -8.09
N LEU A 6 -0.90 -12.93 -7.89
CA LEU A 6 -1.43 -11.73 -8.59
C LEU A 6 -1.99 -10.67 -7.63
N SER A 7 -1.29 -10.44 -6.51
CA SER A 7 -1.70 -9.39 -5.56
C SER A 7 -0.99 -8.08 -5.90
N ILE A 8 -1.75 -7.01 -6.15
CA ILE A 8 -1.22 -5.65 -6.30
C ILE A 8 -0.39 -5.21 -5.09
N HIS A 9 -0.67 -5.78 -3.90
CA HIS A 9 0.11 -5.60 -2.68
C HIS A 9 1.54 -6.15 -2.82
N ASN A 10 1.70 -7.34 -3.41
CA ASN A 10 3.02 -7.92 -3.66
C ASN A 10 3.79 -7.10 -4.69
N ALA A 11 3.12 -6.62 -5.74
CA ALA A 11 3.75 -5.74 -6.73
C ALA A 11 4.25 -4.43 -6.08
N ALA A 12 3.44 -3.84 -5.20
CA ALA A 12 3.80 -2.63 -4.45
C ALA A 12 4.96 -2.86 -3.45
N MET A 13 4.94 -3.99 -2.74
CA MET A 13 5.99 -4.34 -1.77
C MET A 13 7.33 -4.62 -2.46
N ASN A 14 7.32 -5.28 -3.62
CA ASN A 14 8.54 -5.68 -4.34
C ASN A 14 9.03 -4.63 -5.36
N ASN A 15 8.50 -3.41 -5.33
CA ASN A 15 8.83 -2.33 -6.27
C ASN A 15 8.62 -2.70 -7.75
N GLN A 16 7.56 -3.46 -8.07
CA GLN A 16 7.26 -3.91 -9.43
C GLN A 16 6.28 -2.97 -10.13
N LEU A 17 6.74 -1.75 -10.48
CA LEU A 17 5.90 -0.72 -11.10
C LEU A 17 5.20 -1.20 -12.38
N SER A 18 5.89 -1.94 -13.26
CA SER A 18 5.30 -2.42 -14.52
C SER A 18 4.15 -3.40 -14.30
N LEU A 19 4.29 -4.32 -13.34
CA LEU A 19 3.21 -5.25 -12.99
C LEU A 19 2.05 -4.50 -12.32
N LEU A 20 2.36 -3.57 -11.42
CA LEU A 20 1.35 -2.76 -10.74
C LEU A 20 0.54 -1.93 -11.74
N ARG A 21 1.18 -1.34 -12.75
CA ARG A 21 0.51 -0.62 -13.85
C ARG A 21 -0.43 -1.53 -14.62
N ALA A 22 0.05 -2.69 -15.08
CA ALA A 22 -0.78 -3.64 -15.81
C ALA A 22 -2.02 -4.07 -15.00
N LEU A 23 -1.87 -4.32 -13.70
CA LEU A 23 -2.99 -4.67 -12.82
C LEU A 23 -4.00 -3.52 -12.68
N VAL A 24 -3.55 -2.28 -12.50
CA VAL A 24 -4.44 -1.11 -12.37
C VAL A 24 -5.12 -0.77 -13.70
N GLU A 25 -4.46 -0.99 -14.84
CA GLU A 25 -5.05 -0.84 -16.17
C GLU A 25 -6.14 -1.89 -16.44
N GLU A 26 -5.94 -3.14 -15.99
CA GLU A 26 -6.96 -4.21 -16.08
C GLU A 26 -8.13 -3.96 -15.14
N ASN A 27 -7.86 -3.48 -13.93
CA ASN A 27 -8.89 -3.17 -12.94
C ASN A 27 -8.48 -1.96 -12.08
N PRO A 28 -9.00 -0.75 -12.39
CA PRO A 28 -8.71 0.47 -11.66
C PRO A 28 -9.09 0.41 -10.17
N ASP A 29 -10.06 -0.42 -9.77
CA ASP A 29 -10.48 -0.53 -8.36
C ASP A 29 -9.40 -1.18 -7.47
N LEU A 30 -8.40 -1.82 -8.08
CA LEU A 30 -7.30 -2.45 -7.33
C LEU A 30 -6.43 -1.44 -6.57
N VAL A 31 -6.44 -0.15 -6.95
CA VAL A 31 -5.66 0.89 -6.27
C VAL A 31 -6.00 1.02 -4.78
N ASN A 32 -7.22 0.63 -4.40
CA ASN A 32 -7.73 0.63 -3.03
C ASN A 32 -8.09 -0.79 -2.53
N ALA A 33 -7.60 -1.84 -3.21
CA ALA A 33 -7.78 -3.21 -2.77
C ALA A 33 -7.29 -3.38 -1.32
N LEU A 34 -7.97 -4.21 -0.54
CA LEU A 34 -7.60 -4.49 0.84
C LEU A 34 -7.04 -5.91 0.93
N ASP A 35 -5.92 -6.07 1.63
CA ASP A 35 -5.43 -7.38 2.05
C ASP A 35 -6.15 -7.86 3.34
N SER A 36 -5.72 -9.01 3.88
CA SER A 36 -6.29 -9.58 5.10
C SER A 36 -6.09 -8.73 6.35
N ASP A 37 -5.13 -7.82 6.35
CA ASP A 37 -4.86 -6.88 7.44
C ASP A 37 -5.61 -5.54 7.24
N GLY A 38 -6.37 -5.40 6.16
CA GLY A 38 -7.03 -4.16 5.78
C GLY A 38 -6.06 -3.12 5.19
N ARG A 39 -4.87 -3.53 4.74
CA ARG A 39 -3.91 -2.62 4.10
C ARG A 39 -4.19 -2.50 2.61
N THR A 40 -3.96 -1.29 2.11
CA THR A 40 -3.99 -0.96 0.68
C THR A 40 -2.63 -1.19 0.01
N PRO A 41 -2.54 -1.21 -1.33
CA PRO A 41 -1.25 -1.24 -2.03
C PRO A 41 -0.32 -0.10 -1.61
N LEU A 42 -0.88 1.06 -1.26
CA LEU A 42 -0.12 2.22 -0.82
C LEU A 42 0.62 1.98 0.51
N HIS A 43 0.05 1.19 1.43
CA HIS A 43 0.74 0.78 2.65
C HIS A 43 2.03 0.00 2.35
N TRP A 44 1.97 -0.90 1.38
CA TRP A 44 3.11 -1.73 0.97
C TRP A 44 4.13 -0.94 0.14
N ALA A 45 3.67 -0.03 -0.73
CA ALA A 45 4.53 0.89 -1.48
C ALA A 45 5.31 1.83 -0.54
N ALA A 46 4.62 2.34 0.50
CA ALA A 46 5.23 3.12 1.55
C ALA A 46 6.27 2.30 2.34
N SER A 47 5.92 1.06 2.72
CA SER A 47 6.84 0.14 3.41
C SER A 47 8.08 -0.22 2.59
N SER A 48 7.96 -0.30 1.26
CA SER A 48 9.06 -0.63 0.37
C SER A 48 9.94 0.58 0.02
N GLY A 49 9.50 1.80 0.36
CA GLY A 49 10.19 3.04 0.01
C GLY A 49 10.09 3.39 -1.48
N SER A 50 9.16 2.77 -2.21
CA SER A 50 9.04 2.88 -3.67
C SER A 50 8.29 4.14 -4.08
N LYS A 51 9.02 5.25 -4.24
CA LYS A 51 8.44 6.56 -4.60
C LYS A 51 7.61 6.53 -5.88
N ASP A 52 8.08 5.82 -6.91
CA ASP A 52 7.39 5.78 -8.21
C ASP A 52 6.02 5.10 -8.12
N ILE A 53 5.91 4.05 -7.31
CA ILE A 53 4.65 3.35 -7.06
C ILE A 53 3.72 4.21 -6.21
N VAL A 54 4.26 4.89 -5.19
CA VAL A 54 3.48 5.82 -4.35
C VAL A 54 2.86 6.92 -5.21
N ILE A 55 3.66 7.57 -6.07
CA ILE A 55 3.18 8.62 -6.98
C ILE A 55 2.12 8.05 -7.91
N TYR A 56 2.37 6.90 -8.55
CA TYR A 56 1.42 6.29 -9.46
C TYR A 56 0.08 5.98 -8.78
N LEU A 57 0.08 5.40 -7.58
CA LEU A 57 -1.14 5.10 -6.84
C LEU A 57 -1.90 6.38 -6.45
N ILE A 58 -1.20 7.45 -6.03
CA ILE A 58 -1.81 8.74 -5.70
C ILE A 58 -2.45 9.38 -6.95
N ASP A 59 -1.78 9.35 -8.09
CA ASP A 59 -2.31 9.84 -9.37
C ASP A 59 -3.59 9.09 -9.78
N HIS A 60 -3.73 7.83 -9.36
CA HIS A 60 -4.91 7.00 -9.58
C HIS A 60 -5.90 7.03 -8.41
N LYS A 61 -5.87 8.08 -7.58
CA LYS A 61 -6.83 8.33 -6.48
C LYS A 61 -6.81 7.26 -5.38
N ALA A 62 -5.65 6.69 -5.08
CA ALA A 62 -5.50 5.85 -3.90
C ALA A 62 -5.81 6.62 -2.60
N GLU A 63 -6.46 5.96 -1.64
CA GLU A 63 -6.77 6.51 -0.33
C GLU A 63 -5.49 6.63 0.51
N ILE A 64 -4.94 7.86 0.61
CA ILE A 64 -3.69 8.14 1.33
C ILE A 64 -3.80 8.00 2.85
N ASP A 65 -5.01 8.18 3.40
CA ASP A 65 -5.28 8.18 4.85
C ASP A 65 -6.02 6.92 5.31
N LYS A 66 -6.15 5.91 4.42
CA LYS A 66 -6.83 4.66 4.79
C LYS A 66 -6.10 3.99 5.93
N GLN A 67 -6.82 3.71 7.01
CA GLN A 67 -6.28 2.99 8.16
C GLN A 67 -6.42 1.48 7.94
N ASP A 68 -5.35 0.75 8.24
CA ASP A 68 -5.39 -0.70 8.36
C ASP A 68 -6.15 -1.14 9.63
N SER A 69 -6.28 -2.45 9.84
CA SER A 69 -6.99 -3.00 11.00
C SER A 69 -6.36 -2.61 12.35
N SER A 70 -5.11 -2.15 12.36
CA SER A 70 -4.41 -1.64 13.54
C SER A 70 -4.55 -0.12 13.72
N GLY A 71 -5.25 0.55 12.80
CA GLY A 71 -5.41 2.01 12.78
C GLY A 71 -4.24 2.74 12.12
N TRP A 72 -3.36 2.06 11.39
CA TRP A 72 -2.16 2.65 10.81
C TRP A 72 -2.45 3.09 9.37
N THR A 73 -2.03 4.30 9.01
CA THR A 73 -2.08 4.77 7.61
C THR A 73 -0.82 4.36 6.84
N PRO A 74 -0.81 4.42 5.49
CA PRO A 74 0.38 4.15 4.70
C PRO A 74 1.62 4.90 5.17
N LEU A 75 1.46 6.17 5.56
CA LEU A 75 2.56 7.00 6.05
C LEU A 75 3.15 6.44 7.36
N HIS A 76 2.33 5.89 8.26
CA HIS A 76 2.81 5.25 9.49
C HIS A 76 3.73 4.05 9.18
N ILE A 77 3.50 3.35 8.07
CA ILE A 77 4.28 2.16 7.69
C ILE A 77 5.59 2.54 6.97
N SER A 78 5.67 3.71 6.35
CA SER A 78 6.86 4.19 5.62
C SER A 78 8.14 4.29 6.46
N CYS A 79 8.02 4.44 7.79
CA CYS A 79 9.14 4.61 8.72
C CYS A 79 9.74 3.29 9.24
N LYS A 80 9.34 2.12 8.72
CA LYS A 80 9.76 0.84 9.31
C LYS A 80 11.25 0.47 9.26
N PRO A 81 12.18 1.04 8.46
CA PRO A 81 13.59 0.64 8.62
C PRO A 81 14.27 1.31 9.83
N PHE A 82 13.59 2.20 10.58
CA PHE A 82 14.14 2.75 11.81
C PHE A 82 13.08 2.83 12.92
N ASN A 83 12.97 1.73 13.68
CA ASN A 83 12.46 1.66 15.05
C ASN A 83 11.62 2.86 15.56
N LEU A 84 10.37 2.94 15.12
CA LEU A 84 9.38 3.88 15.65
C LEU A 84 8.05 3.16 15.96
N SER A 85 8.13 2.04 16.69
CA SER A 85 6.98 1.50 17.43
C SER A 85 6.46 2.45 18.53
N LEU A 86 6.86 3.73 18.53
CA LEU A 86 6.71 4.71 19.60
C LEU A 86 5.72 5.84 19.30
N TYR A 87 4.98 5.81 18.18
CA TYR A 87 3.87 6.75 17.99
C TYR A 87 2.54 6.02 18.21
N PRO A 88 2.11 5.83 19.47
CA PRO A 88 0.78 5.32 19.74
C PRO A 88 -0.22 6.37 19.27
N LYS A 89 -1.06 5.99 18.31
CA LYS A 89 -2.40 6.55 18.05
C LYS A 89 -2.52 8.07 18.30
N GLN A 90 -2.22 8.89 17.31
CA GLN A 90 -2.99 10.13 17.16
C GLN A 90 -4.32 9.77 16.49
N LYS A 91 -5.22 9.18 17.31
CA LYS A 91 -6.63 9.50 17.16
C LYS A 91 -6.75 10.96 17.58
N CYS A 92 -6.90 11.85 16.60
CA CYS A 92 -7.67 13.05 16.84
C CYS A 92 -9.08 12.63 17.30
#